data_AF-A0A0L7LJV4-F1
#
_entry.id   AF-A0A0L7LJV4-F1
#
_cell.length_a   1.000
_cell.length_b   1.000
_cell.length_c   1.000
_cell.angle_alpha   90.00
_cell.angle_beta   90.00
_cell.angle_gamma   90.00
#
_symmetry.space_group_name_H-M   'P 1'
#
loop_
_entity.id
_entity.type
_entity.pdbx_description
1 polymer ?
#
loop_
_entity_poly.entity_id
_entity_poly.type
_entity_poly.pdbx_seq_one_letter_code
_entity_poly.pdbx_strand_id
1 'polypeptide(L)'
;MKQKLSRHAALKFQYKFDCICEACCDNWPTYLSLRPGKIPSVLRYRSSDLIGPETIERLQKGDKMFAYKQFKPLCELAEDLEPYAPCKELADCQEALKQCLAILEGTVPYGYSQVVEWKAIPPKV
;
A
#
# COMPACT_ATOMS: atom_id res chain seq x y z
N MET A 1 20.41 8.26 -4.82
CA MET A 1 20.86 7.86 -6.19
C MET A 1 21.04 6.36 -6.36
N LYS A 2 21.94 5.66 -5.64
CA LYS A 2 22.15 4.20 -5.78
C LYS A 2 20.88 3.36 -5.52
N GLN A 3 20.08 3.75 -4.53
CA GLN A 3 18.85 3.03 -4.18
C GLN A 3 17.78 3.11 -5.28
N LYS A 4 17.53 4.28 -5.88
CA LYS A 4 16.57 4.45 -6.99
C LYS A 4 16.92 3.60 -8.21
N LEU A 5 18.18 3.62 -8.65
CA LEU A 5 18.62 2.82 -9.80
C LEU A 5 18.46 1.32 -9.53
N SER A 6 18.82 0.86 -8.32
CA SER A 6 18.62 -0.53 -7.91
C SER A 6 17.15 -0.93 -7.87
N ARG A 7 16.26 -0.07 -7.34
CA ARG A 7 14.80 -0.31 -7.35
C ARG A 7 14.25 -0.43 -8.77
N HIS A 8 14.60 0.51 -9.65
CA HIS A 8 14.14 0.48 -11.05
C HIS A 8 14.66 -0.76 -11.77
N ALA A 9 15.94 -1.12 -11.60
CA ALA A 9 16.51 -2.32 -12.19
C ALA A 9 15.80 -3.59 -11.70
N ALA A 10 15.51 -3.69 -10.40
CA ALA A 10 14.80 -4.83 -9.83
C ALA A 10 13.37 -4.95 -10.37
N LEU A 11 12.60 -3.85 -10.39
CA LEU A 11 11.23 -3.82 -10.92
C LEU A 11 11.19 -4.17 -12.40
N LYS A 12 12.08 -3.58 -13.20
CA LYS A 12 12.22 -3.87 -14.63
C LYS A 12 12.61 -5.32 -14.89
N PHE A 13 13.50 -5.87 -14.06
CA PHE A 13 13.92 -7.27 -14.20
C PHE A 13 12.80 -8.25 -13.85
N GLN A 14 12.10 -8.03 -12.73
CA GLN A 14 11.09 -8.97 -12.22
C GLN A 14 9.74 -8.84 -12.95
N TYR A 15 9.26 -7.61 -13.11
CA TYR A 15 7.89 -7.33 -13.56
C TYR A 15 7.84 -6.73 -14.97
N LYS A 16 8.99 -6.54 -15.61
CA LYS A 16 9.12 -6.08 -17.01
C LYS A 16 8.43 -4.74 -17.31
N PHE A 17 8.34 -3.85 -16.32
CA PHE A 17 7.84 -2.48 -16.50
C PHE A 17 8.81 -1.44 -15.91
N ASP A 18 8.68 -0.19 -16.36
CA ASP A 18 9.39 0.95 -15.80
C ASP A 18 8.46 1.72 -14.85
N CYS A 19 8.86 1.86 -13.57
CA CYS A 19 8.04 2.54 -12.58
C CYS A 19 8.14 4.07 -12.72
N ILE A 20 6.98 4.71 -12.84
CA ILE A 20 6.82 6.16 -13.04
C ILE A 20 6.01 6.83 -11.90
N CYS A 21 5.87 6.16 -10.75
CA CYS A 21 5.19 6.79 -9.61
C CYS A 21 5.99 7.98 -9.09
N GLU A 22 5.30 8.91 -8.42
CA GLU A 22 5.87 10.11 -7.81
C GLU A 22 7.12 9.78 -6.95
N ALA A 23 7.01 8.80 -6.06
CA ALA A 23 8.12 8.35 -5.22
C ALA A 23 9.37 7.89 -6.02
N CYS A 24 9.18 7.33 -7.22
CA CYS A 24 10.27 6.96 -8.11
C CYS A 24 10.82 8.16 -8.87
N CYS A 25 9.95 9.03 -9.39
CA CYS A 25 10.33 10.28 -10.05
C CYS A 25 11.18 11.15 -9.13
N ASP A 26 10.73 11.37 -7.90
CA ASP A 26 11.32 12.29 -6.94
C ASP A 26 12.35 11.64 -6.01
N ASN A 27 12.70 10.37 -6.27
CA ASN A 27 13.71 9.63 -5.50
C ASN A 27 13.40 9.62 -3.99
N TRP A 28 12.14 9.38 -3.62
CA TRP A 28 11.74 9.27 -2.22
C TRP A 28 12.46 8.10 -1.52
N PRO A 29 12.64 8.20 -0.19
CA PRO A 29 13.12 7.10 0.64
C PRO A 29 12.21 5.87 0.55
N THR A 30 12.75 4.69 0.82
CA THR A 30 11.93 3.48 1.01
C THR A 30 11.12 3.58 2.31
N TYR A 31 10.01 2.85 2.40
CA TYR A 31 9.13 2.82 3.57
C TYR A 31 9.88 2.69 4.91
N LEU A 32 10.79 1.72 5.02
CA LEU A 32 11.60 1.49 6.23
C LEU A 32 12.54 2.65 6.60
N SER A 33 12.82 3.54 5.65
CA SER A 33 13.71 4.69 5.80
C SER A 33 12.97 6.02 5.85
N LEU A 34 11.63 6.01 5.72
CA LEU A 34 10.81 7.21 5.85
C LEU A 34 10.86 7.71 7.29
N ARG A 35 11.01 9.02 7.43
CA ARG A 35 10.96 9.70 8.72
C ARG A 35 9.56 10.25 8.97
N PRO A 36 9.17 10.42 10.24
CA PRO A 36 7.98 11.18 10.58
C PRO A 36 8.01 12.57 9.94
N GLY A 37 6.89 13.00 9.37
CA GLY A 37 6.74 14.30 8.74
C GLY A 37 6.66 15.42 9.77
N LYS A 38 6.94 16.65 9.32
CA LYS A 38 6.66 17.88 10.09
C LYS A 38 5.18 18.25 9.94
N ILE A 39 4.30 17.44 10.50
CA ILE A 39 2.84 17.61 10.43
C ILE A 39 2.29 18.31 11.69
N PRO A 40 1.15 19.02 11.58
CA PRO A 40 0.40 19.53 12.72
C PRO A 40 0.08 18.44 13.76
N SER A 41 0.07 18.81 15.05
CA SER A 41 -0.23 17.89 16.16
C SER A 41 -1.60 17.23 16.02
N VAL A 42 -2.59 17.95 15.50
CA VAL A 42 -3.95 17.44 15.23
C VAL A 42 -3.92 16.27 14.25
N LEU A 43 -3.14 16.38 13.16
CA LEU A 43 -3.00 15.30 12.17
C LEU A 43 -2.20 14.14 12.75
N ARG A 44 -1.18 14.40 13.56
CA ARG A 44 -0.42 13.34 14.26
C ARG A 44 -1.30 12.52 15.19
N TYR A 45 -2.16 13.20 15.97
CA TYR A 45 -3.11 12.54 16.86
C TYR A 45 -4.13 11.73 16.05
N ARG A 46 -4.76 12.33 15.05
CA ARG A 46 -5.74 11.65 14.18
C ARG A 46 -5.13 10.44 13.45
N SER A 47 -3.89 10.55 12.99
CA SER A 47 -3.16 9.43 12.38
C SER A 47 -2.94 8.29 13.37
N SER A 48 -2.55 8.61 14.60
CA SER A 48 -2.32 7.60 15.65
C SER A 48 -3.61 6.94 16.14
N ASP A 49 -4.72 7.69 16.15
CA ASP A 49 -6.06 7.19 16.50
C ASP A 49 -6.62 6.28 15.40
N LEU A 50 -6.60 6.72 14.14
CA LEU A 50 -7.12 5.93 13.02
C LEU A 50 -6.23 4.72 12.71
N ILE A 51 -4.91 4.84 12.84
CA ILE A 51 -3.92 3.81 12.47
C ILE A 51 -3.23 3.28 13.74
N GLY A 52 -4.03 3.01 14.77
CA GLY A 52 -3.56 2.41 16.01
C GLY A 52 -3.33 0.89 15.90
N PRO A 53 -2.74 0.27 16.95
CA PRO A 53 -2.53 -1.17 17.00
C PRO A 53 -3.82 -1.99 16.81
N GLU A 54 -4.94 -1.54 17.36
CA GLU A 54 -6.24 -2.19 17.19
C GLU A 54 -6.71 -2.18 15.73
N THR A 55 -6.57 -1.04 15.04
CA THR A 55 -6.91 -0.94 13.61
C THR A 55 -6.10 -1.94 12.80
N ILE A 56 -4.79 -1.99 13.03
CA ILE A 56 -3.88 -2.91 12.32
C ILE A 56 -4.31 -4.36 12.57
N GLU A 57 -4.58 -4.74 13.82
CA GLU A 57 -5.00 -6.09 14.18
C GLU A 57 -6.31 -6.48 13.47
N ARG A 58 -7.30 -5.58 13.44
CA ARG A 58 -8.60 -5.86 12.81
C ARG A 58 -8.51 -5.94 11.29
N LEU A 59 -7.71 -5.09 10.66
CA LEU A 59 -7.45 -5.16 9.21
C LEU A 59 -6.70 -6.44 8.85
N GLN A 60 -5.70 -6.85 9.65
CA GLN A 60 -5.00 -8.12 9.45
C GLN A 60 -5.91 -9.35 9.56
N LYS A 61 -6.93 -9.30 10.43
CA LYS A 61 -7.95 -10.35 10.55
C LYS A 61 -8.97 -10.34 9.42
N GLY A 62 -8.90 -9.38 8.49
CA GLY A 62 -9.83 -9.28 7.38
C GLY A 62 -11.25 -8.85 7.81
N ASP A 63 -11.38 -8.09 8.89
CA ASP A 63 -12.69 -7.60 9.35
C ASP A 63 -13.31 -6.64 8.32
N LYS A 64 -14.15 -7.19 7.44
CA LYS A 64 -14.77 -6.46 6.33
C LYS A 64 -15.65 -5.30 6.78
N MET A 65 -16.39 -5.48 7.87
CA MET A 65 -17.27 -4.43 8.40
C MET A 65 -16.46 -3.27 8.98
N PHE A 66 -15.34 -3.58 9.62
CA PHE A 66 -14.40 -2.56 10.09
C PHE A 66 -13.69 -1.86 8.94
N ALA A 67 -13.18 -2.59 7.95
CA ALA A 67 -12.55 -2.02 6.75
C ALA A 67 -13.50 -1.05 6.03
N TYR A 68 -14.77 -1.42 5.86
CA TYR A 68 -15.77 -0.54 5.26
C TYR A 68 -15.98 0.75 6.06
N LYS A 69 -16.02 0.67 7.39
CA LYS A 69 -16.17 1.85 8.27
C LYS A 69 -14.93 2.75 8.26
N GLN A 70 -13.73 2.17 8.19
CA GLN A 70 -12.47 2.89 8.25
C GLN A 70 -12.04 3.49 6.91
N PHE A 71 -12.53 2.96 5.80
CA PHE A 71 -12.09 3.36 4.47
C PHE A 71 -12.20 4.87 4.22
N LYS A 72 -13.39 5.45 4.44
CA LYS A 72 -13.60 6.89 4.22
C LYS A 72 -12.75 7.78 5.15
N PRO A 73 -12.73 7.56 6.49
CA PRO A 73 -11.85 8.32 7.38
C PRO A 73 -10.36 8.28 7.00
N LEU A 74 -9.90 7.14 6.50
CA LEU A 74 -8.52 6.98 6.01
C LEU A 74 -8.29 7.75 4.70
N CYS A 75 -9.25 7.79 3.77
CA CYS A 75 -9.14 8.62 2.57
C CYS A 75 -9.00 10.10 2.91
N GLU A 76 -9.86 10.60 3.81
CA GLU A 76 -9.80 12.00 4.27
C GLU A 76 -8.47 12.30 4.97
N LEU A 77 -7.96 11.37 5.79
CA LEU A 77 -6.66 11.53 6.42
C LEU A 77 -5.51 11.55 5.40
N ALA A 78 -5.57 10.72 4.35
CA ALA A 78 -4.57 10.70 3.30
C ALA A 78 -4.53 12.03 2.54
N GLU A 79 -5.70 12.59 2.18
CA GLU A 79 -5.81 13.91 1.54
C GLU A 79 -5.20 15.01 2.41
N ASP A 80 -5.47 14.99 3.72
CA ASP A 80 -4.91 15.96 4.67
C ASP A 80 -3.38 15.82 4.84
N LEU A 81 -2.83 14.62 4.63
CA LEU A 81 -1.41 14.32 4.77
C LEU A 81 -0.60 14.52 3.48
N GLU A 82 -1.25 14.57 2.31
CA GLU A 82 -0.63 14.73 1.00
C GLU A 82 0.36 15.92 0.92
N PRO A 83 0.05 17.13 1.45
CA PRO A 83 0.97 18.27 1.39
C PRO A 83 2.29 18.06 2.15
N TYR A 84 2.38 17.02 2.98
CA TYR A 84 3.54 16.70 3.81
C TYR A 84 4.36 15.54 3.26
N ALA A 85 4.03 15.05 2.06
CA ALA A 85 4.77 13.99 1.41
C ALA A 85 6.23 14.43 1.08
N PRO A 86 7.22 13.54 1.17
CA PRO A 86 7.15 12.20 1.73
C PRO A 86 7.19 12.20 3.27
N CYS A 87 6.21 11.57 3.92
CA CYS A 87 6.22 11.34 5.36
C CYS A 87 5.74 9.94 5.74
N LYS A 88 6.20 9.47 6.90
CA LYS A 88 5.83 8.13 7.41
C LYS A 88 4.33 8.01 7.68
N GLU A 89 3.71 9.04 8.22
CA GLU A 89 2.28 9.06 8.55
C GLU A 89 1.39 8.86 7.31
N LEU A 90 1.73 9.52 6.19
CA LEU A 90 1.04 9.31 4.92
C LEU A 90 1.24 7.89 4.40
N ALA A 91 2.47 7.37 4.47
CA ALA A 91 2.76 6.02 4.02
C ALA A 91 2.01 4.96 4.84
N ASP A 92 2.00 5.09 6.17
CA ASP A 92 1.25 4.21 7.08
C ASP A 92 -0.26 4.27 6.76
N CYS A 93 -0.78 5.46 6.44
CA CYS A 93 -2.18 5.65 6.00
C CYS A 93 -2.49 4.95 4.68
N GLN A 94 -1.62 5.10 3.69
CA GLN A 94 -1.73 4.42 2.39
C GLN A 94 -1.65 2.89 2.53
N GLU A 95 -0.81 2.37 3.43
CA GLU A 95 -0.78 0.92 3.73
C GLU A 95 -2.11 0.43 4.32
N ALA A 96 -2.69 1.17 5.28
CA ALA A 96 -3.99 0.84 5.85
C ALA A 96 -5.12 0.89 4.79
N LEU A 97 -5.11 1.90 3.90
CA LEU A 97 -6.05 2.00 2.78
C LEU A 97 -5.95 0.81 1.83
N LYS A 98 -4.74 0.39 1.46
CA LYS A 98 -4.53 -0.80 0.61
C LYS A 98 -5.09 -2.06 1.26
N GLN A 99 -4.91 -2.23 2.58
CA GLN A 99 -5.50 -3.37 3.29
C GLN A 99 -7.03 -3.32 3.27
N CYS A 100 -7.63 -2.15 3.50
CA CYS A 100 -9.08 -1.98 3.38
C CYS A 100 -9.57 -2.38 1.97
N LEU A 101 -8.92 -1.88 0.91
CA LEU A 101 -9.29 -2.22 -0.47
C LEU A 101 -9.18 -3.72 -0.74
N ALA A 102 -8.07 -4.35 -0.35
CA ALA A 102 -7.89 -5.79 -0.53
C ALA A 102 -9.00 -6.61 0.15
N ILE A 103 -9.44 -6.20 1.34
CA ILE A 103 -10.55 -6.86 2.06
C ILE A 103 -11.89 -6.63 1.34
N LEU A 104 -12.13 -5.41 0.84
CA LEU A 104 -13.39 -5.01 0.21
C LEU A 104 -13.57 -5.61 -1.19
N GLU A 105 -12.50 -5.67 -1.99
CA GLU A 105 -12.45 -6.34 -3.30
C GLU A 105 -12.66 -7.86 -3.18
N GLY A 106 -12.43 -8.40 -1.98
CA GLY A 106 -12.51 -9.81 -1.69
C GLY A 106 -11.14 -10.44 -1.90
N THR A 107 -10.52 -10.86 -0.80
CA THR A 107 -9.36 -11.73 -0.88
C THR A 107 -9.83 -13.13 -1.30
N VAL A 108 -9.22 -13.70 -2.34
CA VAL A 108 -9.37 -15.13 -2.61
C VAL A 108 -8.79 -15.85 -1.40
N PRO A 109 -9.57 -16.65 -0.66
CA PRO A 109 -9.03 -17.36 0.48
C PRO A 109 -7.89 -18.26 0.01
N TYR A 110 -6.81 -18.32 0.79
CA TYR A 110 -5.69 -19.22 0.52
C TYR A 110 -6.21 -20.64 0.26
N GLY A 111 -5.96 -21.19 -0.94
CA GLY A 111 -6.48 -22.48 -1.40
C GLY A 111 -7.63 -22.43 -2.43
N TYR A 112 -8.18 -21.25 -2.72
CA TYR A 112 -9.21 -21.07 -3.77
C TYR A 112 -8.67 -20.50 -5.09
N SER A 113 -7.34 -20.52 -5.28
CA SER A 113 -6.76 -20.39 -6.61
C SER A 113 -7.11 -21.64 -7.42
N GLN A 114 -8.14 -21.57 -8.27
CA GLN A 114 -8.36 -22.64 -9.23
C GLN A 114 -7.08 -22.81 -10.05
N VAL A 115 -6.45 -23.97 -9.92
CA VAL A 115 -5.35 -24.37 -10.80
C VAL A 115 -5.99 -24.61 -12.17
N VAL A 116 -5.82 -23.65 -13.07
CA VAL A 116 -6.17 -23.86 -14.47
C VAL A 116 -5.14 -24.84 -15.03
N GLU A 117 -5.55 -26.09 -15.23
CA GLU A 117 -4.76 -27.03 -16.03
C GLU A 117 -4.65 -26.46 -17.45
N TRP A 118 -3.50 -25.91 -17.77
CA TRP A 118 -3.20 -25.39 -19.10
C TRP A 118 -3.10 -26.54 -20.10
N LYS A 119 -4.22 -26.92 -20.72
CA LYS A 119 -4.32 -27.99 -21.72
C LYS A 119 -4.03 -27.51 -23.15
N ALA A 120 -3.51 -26.30 -23.32
CA ALA A 120 -3.22 -25.80 -24.66
C ALA A 120 -2.05 -26.59 -25.26
N ILE A 121 -2.34 -27.28 -26.36
CA ILE A 121 -1.33 -27.96 -27.17
C ILE A 121 -0.63 -26.87 -27.99
N PRO A 122 0.70 -26.71 -27.89
CA PRO A 122 1.43 -25.75 -28.72
C PRO A 122 1.21 -26.03 -30.22
N PRO A 123 1.12 -25.01 -31.07
CA PRO A 123 1.07 -25.22 -32.51
C PRO A 123 2.30 -26.01 -32.98
N LYS A 124 2.07 -27.00 -33.84
CA LYS A 124 3.17 -27.77 -34.46
C LYS A 124 3.94 -26.85 -35.40
N VAL A 125 5.23 -26.71 -35.13
CA VAL A 125 6.21 -26.02 -36.00
C VAL A 125 6.40 -26.82 -37.27
#